data_AF-A0A1W9VXC9-F1
#
_entry.id   AF-A0A1W9VXC9-F1
#
_cell.length_a   1.000
_cell.length_b   1.000
_cell.length_c   1.000
_cell.angle_alpha   90.00
_cell.angle_beta   90.00
_cell.angle_gamma   90.00
#
_symmetry.space_group_name_H-M   'P 1'
#
loop_
_entity.id
_entity.type
_entity.pdbx_description
1 polymer ?
#
loop_
_entity_poly.entity_id
_entity_poly.type
_entity_poly.pdbx_seq_one_letter_code
_entity_poly.pdbx_strand_id
1 'polypeptide(L)'
;MGVKLAWNNNYFDNSKEEAEGLVYDLRQTYAQILDEVLKRIAECRVKNDYTAWFDALEHLSIEINQKLLEPERKEYNKELVKCIKILRENTGVFNGQSKSQEGTFKIKCALRDLEKWLKIKMEEHKLFGAIDVEDDGL
;
A
#
# COMPACT_ATOMS: atom_id res chain seq x y z
N MET A 1 62.25 1.81 -8.53
CA MET A 1 61.53 1.82 -7.23
C MET A 1 60.05 1.96 -7.54
N GLY A 2 59.28 0.87 -7.47
CA GLY A 2 57.85 0.89 -7.72
C GLY A 2 57.10 1.19 -6.42
N VAL A 3 56.42 2.32 -6.35
CA VAL A 3 55.49 2.62 -5.26
C VAL A 3 54.23 1.78 -5.49
N LYS A 4 54.08 0.67 -4.75
CA LYS A 4 52.81 -0.05 -4.66
C LYS A 4 51.85 0.83 -3.85
N LEU A 5 50.93 1.49 -4.55
CA LEU A 5 49.77 2.11 -3.92
C LEU A 5 48.88 0.99 -3.36
N ALA A 6 48.96 0.79 -2.05
CA ALA A 6 47.97 0.01 -1.32
C ALA A 6 46.67 0.82 -1.32
N TRP A 7 45.79 0.53 -2.28
CA TRP A 7 44.42 1.01 -2.21
C TRP A 7 43.75 0.38 -0.99
N ASN A 8 43.31 1.25 -0.09
CA ASN A 8 42.79 0.93 1.22
C ASN A 8 41.41 0.25 1.07
N ASN A 9 41.35 -1.08 1.18
CA ASN A 9 40.11 -1.86 1.09
C ASN A 9 39.05 -1.45 2.14
N ASN A 10 39.43 -0.72 3.20
CA ASN A 10 38.51 -0.28 4.26
C ASN A 10 37.52 0.82 3.84
N TYR A 11 37.76 1.52 2.71
CA TYR A 11 36.85 2.61 2.30
C TYR A 11 35.60 2.11 1.57
N PHE A 12 35.67 0.94 0.92
CA PHE A 12 34.54 0.35 0.21
C PHE A 12 33.59 -0.41 1.14
N ASP A 13 34.12 -1.04 2.20
CA ASP A 13 33.32 -1.85 3.14
C ASP A 13 32.37 -0.98 3.98
N ASN A 14 32.87 0.14 4.53
CA ASN A 14 32.05 1.09 5.30
C ASN A 14 30.90 1.69 4.45
N SER A 15 31.15 1.95 3.16
CA SER A 15 30.13 2.51 2.26
C SER A 15 29.01 1.53 1.94
N LYS A 16 29.30 0.22 2.02
CA LYS A 16 28.32 -0.84 1.79
C LYS A 16 27.43 -1.04 3.02
N GLU A 17 28.02 -1.08 4.22
CA GLU A 17 27.27 -1.15 5.48
C GLU A 17 26.37 0.09 5.67
N GLU A 18 26.88 1.29 5.37
CA GLU A 18 26.09 2.53 5.42
C GLU A 18 24.93 2.52 4.40
N ALA A 19 25.17 2.02 3.18
CA ALA A 19 24.13 1.90 2.17
C ALA A 19 23.06 0.86 2.56
N GLU A 20 23.46 -0.28 3.13
CA GLU A 20 22.56 -1.32 3.61
C GLU A 20 21.70 -0.82 4.79
N GLY A 21 22.31 -0.08 5.74
CA GLY A 21 21.59 0.58 6.83
C GLY A 21 20.56 1.60 6.33
N LEU A 22 20.95 2.46 5.37
CA LEU A 22 20.04 3.45 4.79
C LEU A 22 18.87 2.79 4.04
N VAL A 23 19.12 1.69 3.33
CA VAL A 23 18.05 0.91 2.67
C VAL A 23 17.10 0.29 3.70
N TYR A 24 17.61 -0.20 4.82
CA TYR A 24 16.79 -0.74 5.90
C TYR A 24 15.88 0.33 6.52
N ASP A 25 16.42 1.50 6.86
CA ASP A 25 15.67 2.61 7.45
C ASP A 25 14.57 3.12 6.50
N LEU A 26 14.86 3.19 5.21
CA LEU A 26 13.89 3.56 4.18
C LEU A 26 12.75 2.53 4.08
N ARG A 27 13.05 1.22 4.17
CA ARG A 27 12.03 0.17 4.18
C ARG A 27 11.14 0.27 5.41
N GLN A 28 11.72 0.50 6.59
CA GLN A 28 10.94 0.68 7.81
C GLN A 28 10.04 1.92 7.74
N THR A 29 10.57 3.04 7.26
CA THR A 29 9.79 4.29 7.09
C THR A 29 8.62 4.06 6.13
N TYR A 30 8.86 3.39 5.00
CA TYR A 30 7.80 3.06 4.05
C TYR A 30 6.73 2.15 4.65
N ALA A 31 7.13 1.13 5.42
CA ALA A 31 6.19 0.26 6.12
C ALA A 31 5.33 1.03 7.13
N GLN A 32 5.92 1.99 7.85
CA GLN A 32 5.17 2.86 8.78
C GLN A 32 4.12 3.71 8.07
N ILE A 33 4.46 4.31 6.92
CA ILE A 33 3.51 5.07 6.09
C ILE A 33 2.34 4.17 5.67
N LEU A 34 2.63 2.97 5.17
CA LEU A 34 1.58 2.01 4.78
C LEU A 34 0.69 1.60 5.97
N ASP A 35 1.28 1.34 7.14
CA ASP A 35 0.57 0.98 8.36
C ASP A 35 -0.38 2.10 8.82
N GLU A 36 0.05 3.36 8.75
CA GLU A 36 -0.79 4.51 9.09
C GLU A 36 -2.01 4.61 8.16
N VAL A 37 -1.81 4.42 6.86
CA VAL A 37 -2.91 4.43 5.88
C VAL A 37 -3.87 3.27 6.11
N LEU A 38 -3.37 2.07 6.40
CA LEU A 38 -4.20 0.90 6.72
C LEU A 38 -5.01 1.07 8.00
N LYS A 39 -4.42 1.67 9.05
CA LYS A 39 -5.13 2.03 10.29
C LYS A 39 -6.26 3.00 9.99
N ARG A 40 -6.01 4.04 9.19
CA ARG A 40 -7.02 5.01 8.76
C ARG A 40 -8.18 4.33 8.00
N ILE A 41 -7.87 3.43 7.07
CA ILE A 41 -8.89 2.64 6.35
C ILE A 41 -9.78 1.86 7.34
N ALA A 42 -9.16 1.18 8.31
CA ALA A 42 -9.89 0.42 9.32
C ALA A 42 -10.82 1.31 10.17
N GLU A 43 -10.35 2.49 10.59
CA GLU A 43 -11.15 3.46 11.32
C GLU A 43 -12.34 3.99 10.52
N CYS A 44 -12.11 4.40 9.26
CA CYS A 44 -13.17 4.90 8.38
C CYS A 44 -14.26 3.85 8.17
N ARG A 45 -13.87 2.58 8.02
CA ARG A 45 -14.79 1.45 7.90
C ARG A 45 -15.66 1.26 9.14
N VAL A 46 -15.08 1.34 10.35
CA VAL A 46 -15.83 1.23 11.62
C VAL A 46 -16.83 2.39 11.75
N LYS A 47 -16.41 3.61 11.37
CA LYS A 47 -17.23 4.81 11.41
C LYS A 47 -18.29 4.89 10.30
N ASN A 48 -18.22 4.00 9.30
CA ASN A 48 -19.00 4.07 8.05
C ASN A 48 -18.84 5.42 7.34
N ASP A 49 -17.66 6.03 7.44
CA ASP A 49 -17.30 7.24 6.72
C ASP A 49 -16.79 6.85 5.33
N TYR A 50 -17.71 6.78 4.36
CA TYR A 50 -17.40 6.28 3.02
C TYR A 50 -16.49 7.22 2.22
N THR A 51 -16.61 8.53 2.43
CA THR A 51 -15.75 9.52 1.78
C THR A 51 -14.32 9.38 2.29
N ALA A 52 -14.13 9.40 3.61
CA ALA A 52 -12.79 9.25 4.18
C ALA A 52 -12.18 7.87 3.89
N TRP A 53 -13.01 6.81 3.77
CA TRP A 53 -12.56 5.49 3.36
C TRP A 53 -12.06 5.50 1.90
N PHE A 54 -12.82 6.10 0.98
CA PHE A 54 -12.39 6.22 -0.41
C PHE A 54 -11.08 7.00 -0.55
N ASP A 55 -10.97 8.16 0.11
CA ASP A 55 -9.75 8.99 0.10
C ASP A 55 -8.54 8.22 0.64
N ALA A 56 -8.72 7.42 1.70
CA ALA A 56 -7.66 6.60 2.27
C ALA A 56 -7.22 5.47 1.33
N LEU A 57 -8.15 4.91 0.53
CA LEU A 57 -7.82 3.93 -0.52
C LEU A 57 -7.07 4.58 -1.69
N GLU A 58 -7.44 5.80 -2.09
CA GLU A 58 -6.68 6.56 -3.09
C GLU A 58 -5.26 6.86 -2.61
N HIS A 59 -5.11 7.29 -1.35
CA HIS A 59 -3.79 7.52 -0.75
C HIS A 59 -2.96 6.23 -0.74
N LEU A 60 -3.54 5.10 -0.31
CA LEU A 60 -2.86 3.80 -0.34
C LEU A 60 -2.41 3.44 -1.76
N SER A 61 -3.27 3.68 -2.75
CA SER A 61 -2.95 3.39 -4.14
C SER A 61 -1.76 4.20 -4.66
N ILE A 62 -1.64 5.48 -4.27
CA ILE A 62 -0.53 6.36 -4.62
C ILE A 62 0.78 5.81 -4.04
N GLU A 63 0.78 5.43 -2.76
CA GLU A 63 1.97 4.92 -2.07
C GLU A 63 2.47 3.61 -2.68
N ILE A 64 1.58 2.70 -3.09
CA ILE A 64 1.99 1.43 -3.70
C ILE A 64 2.24 1.53 -5.21
N ASN A 65 1.78 2.61 -5.87
CA ASN A 65 1.84 2.75 -7.33
C ASN A 65 3.26 2.64 -7.90
N GLN A 66 4.26 3.07 -7.11
CA GLN A 66 5.68 2.99 -7.47
C GLN A 66 6.18 1.53 -7.61
N LYS A 67 5.46 0.57 -7.03
CA LYS A 67 5.77 -0.87 -7.06
C LYS A 67 4.97 -1.61 -8.13
N LEU A 68 3.82 -1.08 -8.52
CA LEU A 68 2.94 -1.70 -9.51
C LEU A 68 3.54 -1.66 -10.92
N LEU A 69 3.26 -2.73 -11.68
CA LEU A 69 3.54 -2.80 -13.10
C LEU A 69 2.40 -2.14 -13.91
N GLU A 70 2.69 -1.77 -15.16
CA GLU A 70 1.72 -1.13 -16.05
C GLU A 70 0.41 -1.91 -16.24
N PRO A 71 0.42 -3.26 -16.38
CA PRO A 71 -0.83 -4.03 -16.44
C PRO A 71 -1.66 -3.92 -15.16
N GLU A 72 -1.01 -3.88 -13.99
CA GLU A 72 -1.66 -3.80 -12.69
C GLU A 72 -2.28 -2.42 -12.47
N ARG A 73 -1.58 -1.36 -12.88
CA ARG A 73 -2.15 0.01 -12.91
C ARG A 73 -3.41 0.09 -13.76
N LYS A 74 -3.40 -0.56 -14.94
CA LYS A 74 -4.59 -0.62 -15.81
C LYS A 74 -5.73 -1.41 -15.19
N GLU A 75 -5.42 -2.48 -14.47
CA GLU A 75 -6.41 -3.26 -13.72
C GLU A 75 -7.01 -2.45 -12.58
N TYR A 76 -6.17 -1.79 -11.77
CA TYR A 76 -6.60 -0.90 -10.71
C TYR A 76 -7.55 0.19 -11.23
N ASN A 77 -7.20 0.84 -12.34
CA ASN A 77 -8.05 1.86 -12.96
C ASN A 77 -9.42 1.31 -13.37
N LYS A 78 -9.52 0.04 -13.79
CA LYS A 78 -10.81 -0.59 -14.09
C LYS A 78 -11.65 -0.75 -12.82
N GLU A 79 -11.06 -1.24 -11.74
CA GLU A 79 -11.76 -1.38 -10.45
C GLU A 79 -12.15 -0.03 -9.85
N LEU A 80 -11.28 0.98 -9.95
CA LEU A 80 -11.55 2.34 -9.53
C LEU A 80 -12.75 2.94 -10.28
N VAL A 81 -12.80 2.79 -11.61
CA VAL A 81 -13.93 3.26 -12.42
C VAL A 81 -15.24 2.58 -12.03
N LYS A 82 -15.22 1.26 -11.77
CA LYS A 82 -16.40 0.52 -11.27
C LYS A 82 -16.84 1.06 -9.91
N CYS A 83 -15.90 1.27 -8.99
CA CYS A 83 -16.18 1.83 -7.67
C CYS A 83 -16.82 3.21 -7.78
N ILE A 84 -16.19 4.13 -8.51
CA ILE A 84 -16.70 5.51 -8.72
C ILE A 84 -18.12 5.50 -9.31
N LYS A 85 -18.41 4.59 -10.24
CA LYS A 85 -19.76 4.46 -10.80
C LYS A 85 -20.78 4.13 -9.69
N ILE A 86 -20.48 3.16 -8.83
CA ILE A 86 -21.36 2.78 -7.71
C ILE A 86 -21.51 3.93 -6.71
N LEU A 87 -20.43 4.65 -6.40
CA LEU A 87 -20.48 5.81 -5.51
C LEU A 87 -21.40 6.90 -6.07
N ARG A 88 -21.29 7.21 -7.38
CA ARG A 88 -22.15 8.20 -8.06
C ARG A 88 -23.62 7.79 -8.08
N GLU A 89 -23.91 6.52 -8.37
CA GLU A 89 -25.27 5.98 -8.33
C GLU A 89 -25.89 6.05 -6.92
N ASN A 90 -25.07 6.11 -5.88
CA ASN A 90 -25.49 6.13 -4.47
C ASN A 90 -25.03 7.42 -3.75
N THR A 91 -24.92 8.54 -4.46
CA THR A 91 -24.31 9.81 -3.95
C THR A 91 -24.93 10.27 -2.62
N GLY A 92 -26.24 10.14 -2.46
CA GLY A 92 -26.90 10.52 -1.21
C GLY A 92 -26.42 9.71 0.00
N VAL A 93 -26.14 8.42 -0.16
CA VAL A 93 -25.58 7.58 0.92
C VAL A 93 -24.09 7.87 1.09
N PHE A 94 -23.36 8.04 -0.01
CA PHE A 94 -21.93 8.35 0.01
C PHE A 94 -21.64 9.64 0.79
N ASN A 95 -22.45 10.68 0.58
CA ASN A 95 -22.34 11.97 1.29
C ASN A 95 -23.04 12.00 2.66
N GLY A 96 -23.54 10.85 3.16
CA GLY A 96 -24.23 10.76 4.46
C GLY A 96 -25.62 11.42 4.52
N GLN A 97 -26.17 11.86 3.38
CA GLN A 97 -27.48 12.50 3.27
C GLN A 97 -28.65 11.49 3.28
N SER A 98 -28.39 10.23 2.96
CA SER A 98 -29.39 9.15 2.89
C SER A 98 -28.95 7.94 3.72
N LYS A 99 -29.92 7.30 4.37
CA LYS A 99 -29.73 6.06 5.16
C LYS A 99 -30.21 4.81 4.44
N SER A 100 -30.27 4.84 3.11
CA SER A 100 -30.65 3.66 2.31
C SER A 100 -29.72 2.48 2.63
N GLN A 101 -30.30 1.38 3.10
CA GLN A 101 -29.55 0.16 3.43
C GLN A 101 -28.96 -0.49 2.17
N GLU A 102 -29.71 -0.50 1.07
CA GLU A 102 -29.25 -1.06 -0.20
C GLU A 102 -28.06 -0.25 -0.76
N GLY A 103 -28.16 1.08 -0.75
CA GLY A 103 -27.06 1.94 -1.18
C GLY A 103 -25.83 1.81 -0.29
N THR A 104 -26.04 1.68 1.02
CA THR A 104 -24.97 1.40 2.00
C THR A 104 -24.25 0.10 1.67
N PHE A 105 -25.00 -0.98 1.40
CA PHE A 105 -24.43 -2.28 1.07
C PHE A 105 -23.61 -2.21 -0.24
N LYS A 106 -24.16 -1.59 -1.29
CA LYS A 106 -23.48 -1.42 -2.58
C LYS A 106 -22.17 -0.66 -2.43
N ILE A 107 -22.16 0.47 -1.71
CA ILE A 107 -20.95 1.24 -1.44
C ILE A 107 -19.92 0.41 -0.66
N LYS A 108 -20.34 -0.29 0.40
CA LYS A 108 -19.45 -1.14 1.19
C LYS A 108 -18.78 -2.24 0.37
N CYS A 109 -19.54 -2.90 -0.51
CA CYS A 109 -18.96 -3.92 -1.39
C CYS A 109 -17.93 -3.31 -2.35
N ALA A 110 -18.27 -2.19 -3.00
CA ALA A 110 -17.36 -1.52 -3.92
C ALA A 110 -16.03 -1.10 -3.26
N LEU A 111 -16.10 -0.46 -2.08
CA LEU A 111 -14.91 -0.04 -1.33
C LEU A 111 -14.08 -1.25 -0.83
N ARG A 112 -14.74 -2.34 -0.43
CA ARG A 112 -14.06 -3.58 -0.01
C ARG A 112 -13.37 -4.28 -1.16
N ASP A 113 -13.96 -4.29 -2.35
CA ASP A 113 -13.35 -4.90 -3.52
C ASP A 113 -12.07 -4.14 -3.89
N LEU A 114 -12.11 -2.81 -3.83
CA LEU A 114 -10.92 -1.96 -4.02
C LEU A 114 -9.86 -2.19 -2.93
N GLU A 115 -10.26 -2.22 -1.64
CA GLU A 115 -9.36 -2.53 -0.51
C GLU A 115 -8.70 -3.90 -0.68
N LYS A 116 -9.47 -4.92 -1.06
CA LYS A 116 -8.99 -6.28 -1.26
C LYS A 116 -7.98 -6.35 -2.39
N TRP A 117 -8.24 -5.68 -3.51
CA TRP A 117 -7.31 -5.63 -4.63
C TRP A 117 -5.97 -5.04 -4.20
N LEU A 118 -5.99 -3.89 -3.50
CA LEU A 118 -4.77 -3.25 -3.00
C LEU A 118 -3.98 -4.18 -2.08
N LYS A 119 -4.66 -4.86 -1.13
CA LYS A 119 -4.01 -5.80 -0.21
C LYS A 119 -3.35 -6.97 -0.92
N ILE A 120 -4.02 -7.58 -1.89
CA ILE A 120 -3.45 -8.67 -2.69
C ILE A 120 -2.15 -8.20 -3.36
N LYS A 121 -2.15 -7.00 -3.94
CA LYS A 121 -0.95 -6.46 -4.58
C LYS A 121 0.16 -6.14 -3.58
N MET A 122 -0.19 -5.63 -2.39
CA MET A 122 0.80 -5.41 -1.32
C MET A 122 1.47 -6.73 -0.89
N GLU A 123 0.71 -7.83 -0.81
CA GLU A 123 1.23 -9.16 -0.49
C GLU A 123 2.11 -9.72 -1.63
N GLU A 124 1.64 -9.65 -2.88
CA GLU A 124 2.38 -10.11 -4.06
C GLU A 124 3.73 -9.38 -4.21
N HIS A 125 3.75 -8.08 -3.91
CA HIS A 125 4.97 -7.25 -3.95
C HIS A 125 5.78 -7.29 -2.64
N LYS A 126 5.39 -8.12 -1.66
CA LYS A 126 6.05 -8.27 -0.36
C LYS A 126 6.33 -6.92 0.33
N LEU A 127 5.33 -6.03 0.30
CA LEU A 127 5.48 -4.67 0.87
C LEU A 127 5.49 -4.68 2.39
N PHE A 128 4.99 -5.74 3.01
CA PHE A 128 5.21 -6.07 4.41
C PHE A 128 6.25 -7.18 4.49
N GLY A 129 7.18 -7.04 5.44
CA GLY A 129 8.26 -8.00 5.65
C GLY A 129 7.72 -9.42 5.61
N ALA A 130 8.25 -10.23 4.70
CA ALA A 130 8.07 -11.67 4.81
C ALA A 130 8.60 -12.05 6.19
N ILE A 131 7.78 -12.72 6.99
CA ILE A 131 8.35 -13.57 8.03
C ILE A 131 9.11 -14.61 7.22
N ASP A 132 10.43 -14.48 7.14
CA ASP A 132 11.28 -15.58 6.74
C ASP A 132 11.05 -16.64 7.81
N VAL A 133 10.08 -17.52 7.55
CA VAL A 133 9.98 -18.77 8.28
C VAL A 133 11.16 -19.55 7.77
N GLU A 134 12.29 -19.42 8.46
CA GLU A 134 13.36 -20.40 8.40
C GLU A 134 12.68 -21.73 8.70
N ASP A 135 12.49 -22.54 7.67
CA ASP A 135 12.03 -23.91 7.75
C ASP A 135 13.19 -24.70 8.39
N ASP A 136 13.34 -24.54 9.71
CA ASP A 136 14.15 -25.40 10.56
C ASP A 136 13.51 -26.77 10.53
N GLY A 137 13.83 -27.52 9.46
CA GLY A 137 13.33 -28.86 9.21
C GLY A 137 13.40 -29.73 10.47
N LEU A 138 12.23 -30.05 11.01
CA LEU A 138 12.00 -31.07 12.03
C LEU A 138 11.77 -32.44 11.39
#